data_AF-A0A3C1VB20-F1
#
_entry.id   AF-A0A3C1VB20-F1
#
_cell.length_a   1.000
_cell.length_b   1.000
_cell.length_c   1.000
_cell.angle_alpha   90.00
_cell.angle_beta   90.00
_cell.angle_gamma   90.00
#
_symmetry.space_group_name_H-M   'P 1'
#
loop_
_entity.id
_entity.type
_entity.pdbx_description
1 polymer ?
#
loop_
_entity_poly.entity_id
_entity_poly.type
_entity_poly.pdbx_seq_one_letter_code
_entity_poly.pdbx_strand_id
1 'polypeptide(L)'
;DLSRNSAGMCVRFVTDATTLRARWALINSWLYLPNETAIGNSGLDLYVKTENGWHWLAVGQPAAQTNEVTLVENLLPGKREYILYLPLYNGTKFVELGIPTNAVIEKAGPWGPGERKPMVF
;
A
#
# COMPACT_ATOMS: atom_id res chain seq x y z
N ASP A 1 -0.52 -21.96 -7.88
CA ASP A 1 -0.34 -20.58 -8.37
C ASP A 1 -1.12 -19.53 -7.61
N LEU A 2 -2.45 -19.64 -7.46
CA LEU A 2 -3.26 -18.63 -6.75
C LEU A 2 -2.80 -18.31 -5.31
N SER A 3 -2.26 -19.30 -4.59
CA SER A 3 -1.71 -19.09 -3.23
C SER A 3 -0.49 -18.18 -3.17
N ARG A 4 0.09 -17.81 -4.33
CA ARG A 4 1.20 -16.85 -4.43
C ARG A 4 0.73 -15.42 -4.74
N ASN A 5 -0.57 -15.21 -4.99
CA ASN A 5 -1.14 -13.88 -5.11
C ASN A 5 -1.19 -13.22 -3.73
N SER A 6 -0.96 -11.91 -3.69
CA SER A 6 -0.88 -11.15 -2.43
C SER A 6 -2.22 -10.60 -1.95
N ALA A 7 -3.35 -11.22 -2.35
CA ALA A 7 -4.69 -10.82 -1.93
C ALA A 7 -4.80 -10.71 -0.41
N GLY A 8 -5.20 -9.53 0.07
CA GLY A 8 -5.36 -9.26 1.51
C GLY A 8 -4.06 -9.10 2.30
N MET A 9 -2.89 -9.27 1.68
CA MET A 9 -1.62 -8.92 2.30
C MET A 9 -1.48 -7.40 2.33
N CYS A 10 -0.93 -6.88 3.43
CA CYS A 10 -0.66 -5.46 3.59
C CYS A 10 0.55 -5.22 4.48
N VAL A 11 1.13 -4.04 4.37
CA VAL A 11 2.15 -3.52 5.28
C VAL A 11 1.55 -2.36 6.06
N ARG A 12 1.73 -2.37 7.39
CA ARG A 12 1.34 -1.28 8.28
C ARG A 12 2.55 -0.58 8.87
N PHE A 13 2.54 0.73 8.79
CA PHE A 13 3.64 1.56 9.25
C PHE A 13 3.15 2.90 9.77
N VAL A 14 3.99 3.56 10.55
CA VAL A 14 3.77 4.91 11.06
C VAL A 14 4.92 5.77 10.59
N THR A 15 4.61 6.95 10.05
CA THR A 15 5.63 7.91 9.60
C THR A 15 5.14 9.35 9.70
N ASP A 16 6.06 10.28 9.85
CA ASP A 16 5.85 11.73 9.74
C ASP A 16 6.27 12.28 8.36
N ALA A 17 6.60 11.41 7.40
CA ALA A 17 6.93 11.77 6.05
C ALA A 17 5.79 12.54 5.36
N THR A 18 6.13 13.66 4.74
CA THR A 18 5.19 14.46 3.92
C THR A 18 5.16 14.02 2.46
N THR A 19 5.97 13.02 2.08
CA THR A 19 6.05 12.42 0.75
C THR A 19 6.27 10.92 0.90
N LEU A 20 5.51 10.11 0.18
CA LEU A 20 5.67 8.65 0.14
C LEU A 20 5.84 8.19 -1.30
N ARG A 21 6.90 7.41 -1.53
CA ARG A 21 7.15 6.69 -2.76
C ARG A 21 7.03 5.18 -2.51
N ALA A 22 6.66 4.44 -3.54
CA ALA A 22 6.68 2.99 -3.49
C ALA A 22 7.39 2.42 -4.70
N ARG A 23 8.18 1.38 -4.45
CA ARG A 23 8.78 0.55 -5.48
C ARG A 23 8.39 -0.90 -5.23
N TRP A 24 7.90 -1.60 -6.24
CA TRP A 24 7.48 -2.99 -6.08
C TRP A 24 7.71 -3.78 -7.36
N ALA A 25 7.92 -5.08 -7.22
CA ALA A 25 7.99 -5.99 -8.34
C ALA A 25 6.97 -7.12 -8.20
N LEU A 26 6.39 -7.47 -9.35
CA LEU A 26 5.36 -8.48 -9.49
C LEU A 26 5.98 -9.84 -9.87
N ILE A 27 5.32 -10.92 -9.48
CA ILE A 27 5.68 -12.27 -9.93
C ILE A 27 5.46 -12.38 -11.43
N ASN A 28 4.26 -12.00 -11.91
CA ASN A 28 3.89 -12.05 -13.32
C ASN A 28 3.99 -10.69 -14.00
N SER A 29 4.41 -10.64 -15.26
CA SER A 29 4.48 -9.41 -16.06
C SER A 29 3.12 -9.00 -16.66
N TRP A 30 2.12 -9.88 -16.64
CA TRP A 30 0.77 -9.61 -17.12
C TRP A 30 -0.01 -8.81 -16.07
N LEU A 31 -0.33 -7.54 -16.37
CA LEU A 31 -0.74 -6.56 -15.35
C LEU A 31 -2.25 -6.51 -15.08
N TYR A 32 -3.10 -7.02 -15.96
CA TYR A 32 -4.57 -6.91 -15.83
C TYR A 32 -5.27 -8.21 -16.26
N LEU A 33 -6.54 -8.39 -15.91
CA LEU A 33 -7.38 -9.46 -16.49
C LEU A 33 -8.48 -8.82 -17.34
N PRO A 34 -9.11 -9.52 -18.30
CA PRO A 34 -10.14 -8.92 -19.16
C PRO A 34 -11.31 -8.25 -18.42
N ASN A 35 -11.58 -8.67 -17.18
CA ASN A 35 -12.64 -8.16 -16.31
C ASN A 35 -12.11 -7.34 -15.11
N GLU A 36 -10.79 -7.14 -14.98
CA GLU A 36 -10.18 -6.48 -13.83
C GLU A 36 -9.19 -5.40 -14.28
N THR A 37 -9.18 -4.28 -13.56
CA THR A 37 -8.22 -3.21 -13.85
C THR A 37 -6.79 -3.62 -13.50
N ALA A 38 -5.80 -3.00 -14.16
CA ALA A 38 -4.40 -3.21 -13.80
C ALA A 38 -4.11 -2.83 -12.34
N ILE A 39 -4.81 -1.83 -11.82
CA ILE A 39 -4.73 -1.40 -10.41
C ILE A 39 -5.18 -2.53 -9.48
N GLY A 40 -6.37 -3.10 -9.69
CA GLY A 40 -6.85 -4.20 -8.84
C GLY A 40 -5.98 -5.45 -8.95
N ASN A 41 -5.55 -5.78 -10.17
CA ASN A 41 -4.78 -7.00 -10.41
C ASN A 41 -3.32 -6.90 -9.93
N SER A 42 -2.67 -5.74 -10.09
CA SER A 42 -1.20 -5.58 -9.97
C SER A 42 -0.74 -4.30 -9.24
N GLY A 43 -1.67 -3.46 -8.77
CA GLY A 43 -1.38 -2.20 -8.11
C GLY A 43 -1.31 -2.29 -6.59
N LEU A 44 -1.00 -1.14 -5.99
CA LEU A 44 -1.01 -0.94 -4.54
C LEU A 44 -2.14 0.01 -4.13
N ASP A 45 -2.67 -0.13 -2.92
CA ASP A 45 -3.70 0.77 -2.40
C ASP A 45 -3.31 1.27 -1.00
N LEU A 46 -3.15 2.59 -0.86
CA LEU A 46 -2.66 3.24 0.36
C LEU A 46 -3.80 3.91 1.12
N TYR A 47 -3.94 3.56 2.39
CA TYR A 47 -4.86 4.17 3.34
C TYR A 47 -4.09 4.86 4.46
N VAL A 48 -4.69 5.91 5.01
CA VAL A 48 -4.20 6.64 6.16
C VAL A 48 -5.24 6.66 7.27
N LYS A 49 -4.79 6.54 8.52
CA LYS A 49 -5.64 6.63 9.69
C LYS A 49 -5.77 8.09 10.12
N THR A 50 -7.00 8.53 10.30
CA THR A 50 -7.38 9.82 10.88
C THR A 50 -8.17 9.60 12.17
N GLU A 51 -8.60 10.68 12.81
CA GLU A 51 -9.52 10.63 13.95
C GLU A 51 -10.87 9.99 13.59
N ASN A 52 -11.27 10.08 12.32
CA ASN A 52 -12.54 9.54 11.80
C ASN A 52 -12.40 8.11 11.25
N GLY A 53 -11.22 7.49 11.40
CA GLY A 53 -10.97 6.12 10.92
C GLY A 53 -10.03 6.07 9.72
N TRP A 54 -10.15 5.01 8.92
CA TRP A 54 -9.30 4.79 7.76
C TRP A 54 -9.86 5.48 6.53
N HIS A 55 -9.01 6.20 5.80
CA HIS A 55 -9.37 6.86 4.55
C HIS A 55 -8.43 6.44 3.45
N TRP A 56 -8.99 6.25 2.25
CA TRP A 56 -8.21 6.10 1.04
C TRP A 56 -7.34 7.35 0.83
N LEU A 57 -6.08 7.15 0.47
CA LEU A 57 -5.12 8.24 0.26
C LEU A 57 -4.55 8.24 -1.16
N ALA A 58 -4.10 7.08 -1.66
CA ALA A 58 -3.42 7.01 -2.93
C ALA A 58 -3.43 5.60 -3.53
N VAL A 59 -3.17 5.52 -4.82
CA VAL A 59 -2.99 4.27 -5.56
C VAL A 59 -1.59 4.19 -6.16
N GLY A 60 -0.96 3.03 -6.08
CA GLY A 60 0.23 2.71 -6.86
C GLY A 60 -0.18 2.08 -8.18
N GLN A 61 -0.31 2.89 -9.24
CA GLN A 61 -0.71 2.40 -10.56
C GLN A 61 0.45 1.63 -11.23
N PRO A 62 0.27 0.34 -11.58
CA PRO A 62 1.30 -0.43 -12.24
C PRO A 62 1.37 -0.10 -13.74
N ALA A 63 2.59 -0.03 -14.27
CA ALA A 63 2.87 0.13 -15.69
C ALA A 63 3.85 -0.93 -16.24
N ALA A 64 4.54 -1.65 -15.36
CA ALA A 64 5.50 -2.69 -15.72
C ALA A 64 5.56 -3.80 -14.65
N GLN A 65 6.39 -4.84 -14.88
CA GLN A 65 6.61 -5.89 -13.87
C GLN A 65 7.35 -5.36 -12.63
N THR A 66 8.20 -4.36 -12.78
CA THR A 66 8.80 -3.59 -11.67
C THR A 66 8.37 -2.15 -11.82
N ASN A 67 7.84 -1.57 -10.75
CA ASN A 67 7.23 -0.25 -10.74
C ASN A 67 7.90 0.61 -9.66
N GLU A 68 7.96 1.90 -9.91
CA GLU A 68 8.39 2.91 -8.95
C GLU A 68 7.53 4.15 -9.17
N VAL A 69 6.81 4.57 -8.14
CA VAL A 69 5.86 5.70 -8.23
C VAL A 69 5.93 6.54 -6.97
N THR A 70 5.62 7.83 -7.12
CA THR A 70 5.24 8.67 -5.99
C THR A 70 3.76 8.44 -5.68
N LEU A 71 3.46 7.97 -4.46
CA LEU A 71 2.09 7.74 -4.01
C LEU A 71 1.45 9.06 -3.58
N VAL A 72 2.20 9.89 -2.84
CA VAL A 72 1.71 11.18 -2.36
C VAL A 72 2.87 12.14 -2.12
N GLU A 73 2.64 13.42 -2.38
CA GLU A 73 3.54 14.54 -2.07
C GLU A 73 2.76 15.61 -1.30
N ASN A 74 3.50 16.49 -0.62
CA ASN A 74 2.93 17.66 0.06
C ASN A 74 1.82 17.34 1.08
N LEU A 75 1.92 16.19 1.76
CA LEU A 75 1.07 15.91 2.92
C LEU A 75 1.32 16.95 4.01
N LEU A 76 0.26 17.35 4.70
CA LEU A 76 0.40 18.21 5.88
C LEU A 76 1.34 17.53 6.90
N PRO A 77 2.27 18.27 7.53
CA PRO A 77 3.12 17.70 8.57
C PRO A 77 2.31 16.99 9.65
N GLY A 78 2.81 15.85 10.13
CA GLY A 78 2.17 15.08 11.19
C GLY A 78 2.46 13.59 11.08
N LYS A 79 2.59 12.94 12.24
CA LYS A 79 2.83 11.50 12.34
C LYS A 79 1.51 10.75 12.22
N ARG A 80 1.41 9.85 11.24
CA ARG A 80 0.18 9.11 10.93
C ARG A 80 0.46 7.63 10.72
N GLU A 81 -0.57 6.82 10.94
CA GLU A 81 -0.56 5.40 10.65
C GLU A 81 -1.10 5.14 9.24
N TYR A 82 -0.46 4.24 8.51
CA TYR A 82 -0.78 3.89 7.13
C TYR A 82 -0.94 2.38 6.96
N ILE A 83 -1.77 2.00 6.00
CA ILE A 83 -1.88 0.64 5.47
C ILE A 83 -1.63 0.70 3.97
N LEU A 84 -0.66 -0.09 3.49
CA LEU A 84 -0.43 -0.32 2.07
C LEU A 84 -0.87 -1.74 1.73
N TYR A 85 -1.97 -1.88 1.00
CA TYR A 85 -2.42 -3.16 0.45
C TYR A 85 -1.61 -3.53 -0.79
N LEU A 86 -1.34 -4.83 -0.91
CA LEU A 86 -0.64 -5.44 -2.04
C LEU A 86 -1.64 -5.89 -3.13
N PRO A 87 -1.17 -6.20 -4.36
CA PRO A 87 -2.01 -6.62 -5.47
C PRO A 87 -2.92 -7.81 -5.14
N LEU A 88 -4.15 -7.79 -5.68
CA LEU A 88 -5.16 -8.82 -5.42
C LEU A 88 -4.92 -10.10 -6.23
N TYR A 89 -4.54 -9.98 -7.50
CA TYR A 89 -4.49 -11.12 -8.44
C TYR A 89 -3.10 -11.39 -9.02
N ASN A 90 -2.08 -10.69 -8.52
CA ASN A 90 -0.68 -10.96 -8.83
C ASN A 90 0.11 -11.13 -7.52
N GLY A 91 1.20 -11.87 -7.57
CA GLY A 91 2.09 -12.00 -6.44
C GLY A 91 3.07 -10.84 -6.36
N THR A 92 3.44 -10.45 -5.15
CA THR A 92 4.46 -9.42 -4.91
C THR A 92 5.79 -10.09 -4.57
N LYS A 93 6.84 -9.83 -5.37
CA LYS A 93 8.21 -10.29 -5.07
C LYS A 93 8.84 -9.46 -3.96
N PHE A 94 8.68 -8.13 -4.06
CA PHE A 94 9.09 -7.19 -3.04
C PHE A 94 8.24 -5.93 -3.11
N VAL A 95 8.19 -5.21 -2.00
CA VAL A 95 7.68 -3.85 -1.90
C VAL A 95 8.62 -3.06 -0.99
N GLU A 96 8.95 -1.84 -1.40
CA GLU A 96 9.84 -0.91 -0.72
C GLU A 96 9.13 0.44 -0.61
N LEU A 97 9.29 1.10 0.54
CA LEU A 97 8.76 2.43 0.80
C LEU A 97 9.89 3.44 0.75
N GLY A 98 9.75 4.47 -0.08
CA GLY A 98 10.65 5.60 -0.13
C GLY A 98 10.10 6.77 0.68
N ILE A 99 10.87 7.27 1.64
CA ILE A 99 10.55 8.43 2.48
C ILE A 99 11.70 9.45 2.47
N PRO A 100 11.47 10.72 2.82
CA PRO A 100 12.55 11.68 3.07
C PRO A 100 13.53 11.18 4.14
N THR A 101 14.82 11.48 4.00
CA THR A 101 15.88 11.00 4.92
C THR A 101 15.79 11.57 6.32
N ASN A 102 15.07 12.68 6.49
CA ASN A 102 14.80 13.32 7.78
C ASN A 102 13.47 12.86 8.41
N ALA A 103 12.69 12.02 7.74
CA ALA A 103 11.48 11.45 8.27
C ALA A 103 11.77 10.12 8.99
N VAL A 104 10.88 9.74 9.90
CA VAL A 104 10.95 8.49 10.65
C VAL A 104 9.94 7.50 10.08
N ILE A 105 10.32 6.22 10.00
CA ILE A 105 9.39 5.12 9.74
C ILE A 105 9.48 4.08 10.85
N GLU A 106 8.32 3.71 11.38
CA GLU A 106 8.19 2.76 12.47
C GLU A 106 7.15 1.70 12.12
N LYS A 107 7.29 0.52 12.72
CA LYS A 107 6.25 -0.51 12.67
C LYS A 107 4.99 0.01 13.35
N ALA A 108 3.83 -0.15 12.72
CA ALA A 108 2.58 0.20 13.39
C ALA A 108 2.36 -0.66 14.64
N GLY A 109 1.70 -0.06 15.63
CA GLY A 109 1.29 -0.77 16.84
C GLY A 109 0.37 -1.96 16.55
N PRO A 110 0.15 -2.84 17.55
CA PRO A 110 -0.82 -3.91 17.42
C PRO A 110 -2.19 -3.34 16.99
N TRP A 111 -2.99 -4.14 16.30
CA TRP A 111 -4.33 -3.75 15.81
C TRP A 111 -5.35 -3.40 16.91
N GLY A 112 -4.95 -3.42 18.19
CA GLY A 112 -5.80 -3.30 19.36
C GLY A 112 -6.44 -4.63 19.78
N PRO A 113 -7.02 -4.72 20.98
CA PRO A 113 -7.78 -5.88 21.42
C PRO A 113 -9.18 -5.94 20.74
N GLY A 114 -9.63 -7.13 20.32
CA GLY A 114 -11.00 -7.36 19.83
C GLY A 114 -11.12 -8.14 18.51
N GLU A 115 -12.37 -8.44 18.10
CA GLU A 115 -12.69 -8.95 16.76
C GLU A 115 -12.36 -7.90 15.70
N ARG A 116 -11.62 -8.33 14.68
CA ARG A 116 -11.25 -7.49 13.55
C ARG A 116 -12.50 -7.18 12.74
N LYS A 117 -13.05 -5.98 12.91
CA LYS A 117 -14.04 -5.48 11.95
C LYS A 117 -13.33 -5.23 10.63
N PRO A 118 -13.90 -5.68 9.49
CA PRO A 118 -13.35 -5.33 8.19
C PRO A 118 -13.28 -3.81 8.06
N MET A 119 -12.26 -3.31 7.36
CA MET A 119 -12.26 -1.92 6.91
C MET A 119 -13.37 -1.77 5.90
N VAL A 120 -14.43 -1.05 6.30
CA VAL A 120 -15.58 -0.70 5.47
C VAL A 120 -15.64 0.81 5.41
N PHE A 121 -15.96 1.32 4.22
CA PHE A 121 -16.04 2.75 3.91
C PHE A 121 -17.49 3.23 4.00
#